data_AF-A0A531MD29-F1
#
_entry.id   AF-A0A531MD29-F1
#
_cell.length_a   1.000
_cell.length_b   1.000
_cell.length_c   1.000
_cell.angle_alpha   90.00
_cell.angle_beta   90.00
_cell.angle_gamma   90.00
#
_symmetry.space_group_name_H-M   'P 1'
#
loop_
_entity.id
_entity.type
_entity.pdbx_description
1 polymer ?
#
loop_
_entity_poly.entity_id
_entity_poly.type
_entity_poly.pdbx_seq_one_letter_code
_entity_poly.pdbx_strand_id
1 'polypeptide(L)'
;MLAPAAHADPQKVWATGAYSFSDELGGFHITGASGIGTKEDPIVITEELNSATPVTLTIRTTKPIEAFGKAGEVANGIIYMRIETLNNSGQAWVEFQFELQEILDQPSVFGDGLSFDQRNKSPDNIVASNFAEFDRDFEPYDRLLFKNGKIDPLMTGSFEFLITDYTPRWTFYLVQDPRIPTG
;
A
#
# COMPACT_ATOMS: atom_id res chain seq x y z
N MET A 1 8.86 44.14 -6.58
CA MET A 1 7.64 43.36 -6.30
C MET A 1 8.08 41.96 -5.92
N LEU A 2 7.76 41.50 -4.71
CA LEU A 2 7.99 40.12 -4.28
C LEU A 2 6.74 39.32 -4.67
N ALA A 3 6.92 38.22 -5.40
CA ALA A 3 5.84 37.28 -5.67
C ALA A 3 5.37 36.66 -4.35
N PRO A 4 4.06 36.39 -4.17
CA PRO A 4 3.61 35.70 -2.97
C PRO A 4 4.13 34.27 -3.03
N ALA A 5 4.74 33.81 -1.93
CA ALA A 5 5.03 32.40 -1.75
C ALA A 5 3.69 31.65 -1.77
N ALA A 6 3.54 30.74 -2.74
CA ALA A 6 2.46 29.77 -2.71
C ALA A 6 2.63 28.97 -1.41
N HIS A 7 1.72 29.19 -0.46
CA HIS A 7 1.59 28.30 0.67
C HIS A 7 1.07 26.99 0.07
N ALA A 8 1.90 25.96 0.02
CA ALA A 8 1.41 24.61 -0.20
C ALA A 8 0.39 24.34 0.92
N ASP A 9 -0.82 23.95 0.55
CA ASP A 9 -1.79 23.51 1.54
C ASP A 9 -1.15 22.41 2.40
N PRO A 10 -1.39 22.40 3.72
CA PRO A 10 -0.87 21.35 4.58
C PRO A 10 -1.32 20.00 4.01
N GLN A 11 -0.34 19.20 3.60
CA GLN A 11 -0.55 17.90 3.01
C GLN A 11 -1.34 17.03 3.99
N LYS A 12 -2.45 16.46 3.52
CA LYS A 12 -3.37 15.73 4.38
C LYS A 12 -2.74 14.40 4.78
N VAL A 13 -2.43 14.26 6.06
CA VAL A 13 -1.95 13.00 6.64
C VAL A 13 -3.13 12.26 7.27
N TRP A 14 -3.25 10.98 6.94
CA TRP A 14 -4.31 10.10 7.43
C TRP A 14 -3.75 9.18 8.52
N ALA A 15 -4.08 9.43 9.78
CA ALA A 15 -3.61 8.62 10.91
C ALA A 15 -4.65 7.56 11.31
N THR A 16 -4.24 6.30 11.41
CA THR A 16 -5.07 5.20 11.93
C THR A 16 -4.19 4.10 12.52
N GLY A 17 -4.71 3.38 13.53
CA GLY A 17 -3.94 2.38 14.27
C GLY A 17 -2.67 2.96 14.91
N ALA A 18 -1.52 2.37 14.57
CA ALA A 18 -0.18 2.82 14.98
C ALA A 18 0.59 3.54 13.86
N TYR A 19 -0.10 3.93 12.78
CA TYR A 19 0.52 4.39 11.54
C TYR A 19 -0.14 5.68 11.01
N SER A 20 0.54 6.31 10.07
CA SER A 20 -0.01 7.37 9.23
C SER A 20 0.32 7.15 7.77
N PHE A 21 -0.59 7.60 6.91
CA PHE A 21 -0.63 7.37 5.48
C PHE A 21 -0.70 8.70 4.74
N SER A 22 0.03 8.82 3.65
CA SER A 22 0.15 10.06 2.89
C SER A 22 0.33 9.78 1.40
N ASP A 23 -0.43 10.47 0.57
CA ASP A 23 -0.32 10.53 -0.90
C ASP A 23 0.70 11.59 -1.35
N GLU A 24 1.71 11.85 -0.52
CA GLU A 24 2.53 13.05 -0.64
C GLU A 24 3.40 13.15 -1.89
N LEU A 25 3.69 12.01 -2.49
CA LEU A 25 4.45 11.88 -3.73
C LEU A 25 3.57 12.10 -4.97
N GLY A 26 2.25 12.24 -4.79
CA GLY A 26 1.29 12.57 -5.83
C GLY A 26 0.87 11.39 -6.70
N GLY A 27 0.06 11.69 -7.73
CA GLY A 27 -0.46 10.72 -8.71
C GLY A 27 -1.77 10.02 -8.31
N PHE A 28 -2.12 10.05 -7.03
CA PHE A 28 -3.37 9.51 -6.48
C PHE A 28 -3.87 10.35 -5.31
N HIS A 29 -5.09 10.06 -4.85
CA HIS A 29 -5.68 10.72 -3.68
C HIS A 29 -6.16 9.72 -2.65
N ILE A 30 -5.74 9.89 -1.40
CA ILE A 30 -6.36 9.17 -0.27
C ILE A 30 -7.64 9.91 0.12
N THR A 31 -8.74 9.16 0.21
CA THR A 31 -10.07 9.67 0.57
C THR A 31 -10.59 9.14 1.90
N GLY A 32 -9.94 8.11 2.45
CA GLY A 32 -10.26 7.53 3.76
C GLY A 32 -9.13 6.67 4.33
N ALA A 33 -9.07 6.59 5.65
CA ALA A 33 -8.24 5.61 6.36
C ALA A 33 -8.94 5.18 7.66
N SER A 34 -8.92 3.89 7.97
CA SER A 34 -9.51 3.33 9.20
C SER A 34 -8.83 2.05 9.66
N GLY A 35 -9.25 1.52 10.81
CA GLY A 35 -8.80 0.24 11.36
C GLY A 35 -7.48 0.31 12.12
N ILE A 36 -7.15 -0.76 12.84
CA ILE A 36 -5.99 -0.81 13.74
C ILE A 36 -4.85 -1.74 13.27
N GLY A 37 -5.09 -2.54 12.22
CA GLY A 37 -4.07 -3.40 11.59
C GLY A 37 -4.04 -4.85 12.06
N THR A 38 -5.12 -5.35 12.68
CA THR A 38 -5.28 -6.79 12.99
C THR A 38 -5.98 -7.52 11.85
N LYS A 39 -5.99 -8.86 11.86
CA LYS A 39 -6.70 -9.65 10.86
C LYS A 39 -8.21 -9.35 10.84
N GLU A 40 -8.80 -9.10 12.01
CA GLU A 40 -10.23 -8.80 12.17
C GLU A 40 -10.57 -7.32 11.96
N ASP A 41 -9.59 -6.42 12.09
CA ASP A 41 -9.73 -4.97 11.91
C ASP A 41 -8.50 -4.44 11.15
N PRO A 42 -8.38 -4.77 9.85
CA PRO A 42 -7.23 -4.39 9.04
C PRO A 42 -7.17 -2.88 8.88
N ILE A 43 -5.99 -2.34 8.61
CA ILE A 43 -5.89 -0.96 8.14
C ILE A 43 -6.51 -0.90 6.74
N VAL A 44 -7.58 -0.12 6.60
CA VAL A 44 -8.24 0.11 5.32
C VAL A 44 -7.84 1.49 4.82
N ILE A 45 -7.27 1.56 3.61
CA ILE A 45 -7.02 2.80 2.88
C ILE A 45 -7.99 2.87 1.71
N THR A 46 -8.79 3.93 1.65
CA THR A 46 -9.67 4.21 0.51
C THR A 46 -9.03 5.31 -0.31
N GLU A 47 -8.86 5.07 -1.61
CA GLU A 47 -8.08 5.93 -2.50
C GLU A 47 -8.61 5.92 -3.94
N GLU A 48 -8.11 6.87 -4.73
CA GLU A 48 -8.48 7.07 -6.13
C GLU A 48 -7.24 7.34 -6.99
N LEU A 49 -7.06 6.55 -8.05
CA LEU A 49 -6.02 6.77 -9.06
C LEU A 49 -6.63 7.41 -10.30
N ASN A 50 -6.14 8.59 -10.67
CA ASN A 50 -6.59 9.36 -11.83
C ASN A 50 -5.85 9.01 -13.13
N SER A 51 -4.89 8.09 -13.07
CA SER A 51 -4.14 7.59 -14.22
C SER A 51 -3.69 6.15 -13.95
N ALA A 52 -3.21 5.47 -14.99
CA ALA A 52 -2.63 4.14 -14.87
C ALA A 52 -1.09 4.18 -14.77
N THR A 53 -0.53 5.23 -14.18
CA THR A 53 0.90 5.30 -13.87
C THR A 53 1.16 4.80 -12.46
N PRO A 54 2.34 4.22 -12.17
CA PRO A 54 2.72 3.87 -10.80
C PRO A 54 2.62 5.07 -9.84
N VAL A 55 2.14 4.82 -8.63
CA VAL A 55 2.06 5.79 -7.53
C VAL A 55 2.64 5.20 -6.25
N THR A 56 2.99 6.05 -5.29
CA THR A 56 3.67 5.61 -4.07
C THR A 56 2.97 6.15 -2.83
N LEU A 57 2.42 5.24 -2.03
CA LEU A 57 1.88 5.52 -0.70
C LEU A 57 3.01 5.58 0.32
N THR A 58 3.08 6.67 1.07
CA THR A 58 4.03 6.81 2.18
C THR A 58 3.41 6.36 3.49
N ILE A 59 4.05 5.42 4.19
CA ILE A 59 3.59 4.83 5.44
C ILE A 59 4.59 5.17 6.54
N ARG A 60 4.10 5.69 7.67
CA ARG A 60 4.94 6.04 8.82
C ARG A 60 4.42 5.46 10.11
N THR A 61 5.32 5.02 10.98
CA THR A 61 4.97 4.70 12.37
C THR A 61 4.69 6.00 13.13
N THR A 62 3.61 6.03 13.91
CA THR A 62 3.21 7.17 14.75
C THR A 62 3.28 6.86 16.24
N LYS A 63 3.52 5.60 16.59
CA LYS A 63 3.61 5.08 17.95
C LYS A 63 4.94 4.34 18.14
N PRO A 64 5.37 4.07 19.38
CA PRO A 64 6.59 3.30 19.65
C PRO A 64 6.61 1.97 18.92
N ILE A 65 7.82 1.53 18.55
CA ILE A 65 8.05 0.23 17.89
C ILE A 65 8.30 -0.82 18.97
N GLU A 66 7.40 -1.79 19.09
CA GLU A 66 7.45 -2.86 20.09
C GLU A 66 6.96 -4.19 19.50
N ALA A 67 7.87 -5.09 19.15
CA ALA A 67 7.58 -6.33 18.39
C ALA A 67 6.52 -7.26 19.01
N PHE A 68 6.31 -7.20 20.34
CA PHE A 68 5.33 -8.03 21.05
C PHE A 68 4.19 -7.22 21.65
N GLY A 69 4.11 -5.93 21.34
CA GLY A 69 3.04 -5.08 21.82
C GLY A 69 1.75 -5.25 21.00
N LYS A 70 0.68 -4.69 21.53
CA LYS A 70 -0.67 -4.84 20.97
C LYS A 70 -0.85 -3.91 19.77
N ALA A 71 -1.35 -4.47 18.66
CA ALA A 71 -1.67 -3.72 17.45
C ALA A 71 -2.59 -2.53 17.77
N GLY A 72 -2.37 -1.42 17.09
CA GLY A 72 -3.07 -0.16 17.34
C GLY A 72 -2.57 0.63 18.55
N GLU A 73 -1.95 0.02 19.56
CA GLU A 73 -1.31 0.74 20.68
C GLU A 73 0.16 1.04 20.38
N VAL A 74 0.82 0.18 19.61
CA VAL A 74 2.22 0.29 19.18
C VAL A 74 2.37 -0.21 17.74
N ALA A 75 3.48 0.14 17.10
CA ALA A 75 3.90 -0.49 15.85
C ALA A 75 4.64 -1.80 16.18
N ASN A 76 3.98 -2.95 16.00
CA ASN A 76 4.55 -4.26 16.34
C ASN A 76 5.14 -5.01 15.13
N GLY A 77 5.15 -4.38 13.96
CA GLY A 77 5.71 -4.95 12.73
C GLY A 77 4.81 -5.94 12.01
N ILE A 78 3.54 -6.10 12.41
CA ILE A 78 2.54 -6.92 11.71
C ILE A 78 1.36 -6.02 11.35
N ILE A 79 1.09 -5.87 10.06
CA ILE A 79 0.10 -4.92 9.55
C ILE A 79 -0.79 -5.62 8.52
N TYR A 80 -1.99 -6.04 8.94
CA TYR A 80 -3.01 -6.45 7.98
C TYR A 80 -3.57 -5.21 7.30
N MET A 81 -3.54 -5.18 5.97
CA MET A 81 -3.98 -4.05 5.18
C MET A 81 -5.01 -4.46 4.14
N ARG A 82 -5.93 -3.53 3.86
CA ARG A 82 -6.81 -3.52 2.70
C ARG A 82 -6.66 -2.18 1.98
N ILE A 83 -6.40 -2.22 0.68
CA ILE A 83 -6.46 -1.04 -0.19
C ILE A 83 -7.74 -1.13 -1.02
N GLU A 84 -8.59 -0.12 -0.90
CA GLU A 84 -9.79 0.07 -1.71
C GLU A 84 -9.54 1.18 -2.72
N THR A 85 -9.27 0.79 -3.96
CA THR A 85 -8.83 1.72 -5.00
C THR A 85 -9.89 1.93 -6.06
N LEU A 86 -10.38 3.16 -6.20
CA LEU A 86 -11.22 3.57 -7.32
C LEU A 86 -10.35 3.76 -8.58
N ASN A 87 -10.72 3.05 -9.64
CA ASN A 87 -10.13 3.26 -10.96
C ASN A 87 -10.75 4.49 -11.65
N ASN A 88 -10.18 5.67 -11.41
CA ASN A 88 -10.54 6.89 -12.14
C ASN A 88 -9.58 7.20 -13.30
N SER A 89 -8.84 6.20 -13.78
CA SER A 89 -7.81 6.39 -14.81
C SER A 89 -8.35 6.49 -16.24
N GLY A 90 -9.63 6.17 -16.44
CA GLY A 90 -10.26 6.06 -17.77
C GLY A 90 -9.85 4.81 -18.57
N GLN A 91 -9.00 3.94 -18.02
CA GLN A 91 -8.56 2.70 -18.65
C GLN A 91 -8.81 1.52 -17.71
N ALA A 92 -9.19 0.37 -18.26
CA ALA A 92 -9.34 -0.84 -17.45
C ALA A 92 -7.96 -1.34 -17.00
N TRP A 93 -7.87 -1.81 -15.76
CA TRP A 93 -6.69 -2.47 -15.22
C TRP A 93 -6.86 -3.98 -15.33
N VAL A 94 -5.88 -4.68 -15.89
CA VAL A 94 -5.87 -6.15 -16.10
C VAL A 94 -4.90 -6.89 -15.19
N GLU A 95 -3.99 -6.15 -14.57
CA GLU A 95 -3.17 -6.61 -13.46
C GLU A 95 -2.94 -5.43 -12.51
N PHE A 96 -2.57 -5.73 -11.27
CA PHE A 96 -2.22 -4.70 -10.29
C PHE A 96 -1.05 -5.19 -9.44
N GLN A 97 0.05 -4.45 -9.46
CA GLN A 97 1.25 -4.81 -8.71
C GLN A 97 1.42 -3.89 -7.49
N PHE A 98 1.81 -4.49 -6.38
CA PHE A 98 2.37 -3.80 -5.23
C PHE A 98 3.87 -4.10 -5.09
N GLU A 99 4.63 -3.11 -4.65
CA GLU A 99 6.04 -3.27 -4.26
C GLU A 99 6.29 -2.55 -2.94
N LEU A 100 6.99 -3.21 -2.01
CA LEU A 100 7.46 -2.59 -0.78
C LEU A 100 8.83 -1.95 -0.99
N GLN A 101 9.05 -0.82 -0.32
CA GLN A 101 10.33 -0.13 -0.33
C GLN A 101 10.68 0.38 1.08
N GLU A 102 11.76 -0.11 1.67
CA GLU A 102 12.35 0.47 2.88
C GLU A 102 12.91 1.88 2.60
N ILE A 103 13.50 2.06 1.42
CA ILE A 103 14.09 3.31 0.95
C ILE A 103 13.37 3.72 -0.34
N LEU A 104 12.91 4.97 -0.42
CA LEU A 104 12.17 5.47 -1.59
C LEU A 104 12.94 5.21 -2.89
N ASP A 105 12.22 4.70 -3.90
CA ASP A 105 12.73 4.32 -5.22
C ASP A 105 13.73 3.15 -5.21
N GLN A 106 13.85 2.44 -4.09
CA GLN A 106 14.65 1.23 -3.97
C GLN A 106 13.75 0.06 -3.54
N PRO A 107 13.53 -0.94 -4.42
CA PRO A 107 12.77 -2.13 -4.08
C PRO A 107 13.35 -2.82 -2.84
N SER A 108 12.47 -3.19 -1.90
CA SER A 108 12.84 -4.02 -0.75
C SER A 108 13.25 -5.42 -1.18
N VAL A 109 14.11 -6.03 -0.37
CA VAL A 109 14.64 -7.37 -0.59
C VAL A 109 14.51 -8.21 0.67
N PHE A 110 14.45 -9.53 0.52
CA PHE A 110 14.27 -10.53 1.60
C PHE A 110 15.03 -10.25 2.93
N GLY A 111 16.22 -9.64 2.87
CA GLY A 111 17.09 -9.40 4.02
C GLY A 111 16.85 -8.10 4.80
N ASP A 112 16.01 -7.19 4.31
CA ASP A 112 15.81 -5.88 4.94
C ASP A 112 14.77 -5.88 6.08
N GLY A 113 13.92 -6.91 6.12
CA GLY A 113 12.89 -7.08 7.15
C GLY A 113 11.51 -6.53 6.78
N LEU A 114 11.31 -6.06 5.55
CA LEU A 114 10.03 -5.58 5.02
C LEU A 114 9.49 -6.55 3.96
N SER A 115 8.31 -7.14 4.16
CA SER A 115 7.80 -8.17 3.23
C SER A 115 6.28 -8.32 3.21
N PHE A 116 5.76 -8.95 2.15
CA PHE A 116 4.36 -9.41 2.04
C PHE A 116 4.17 -10.84 2.56
N ASP A 117 4.30 -11.05 3.88
CA ASP A 117 4.14 -12.36 4.55
C ASP A 117 4.98 -13.48 3.89
N GLN A 118 6.26 -13.18 3.66
CA GLN A 118 7.12 -13.98 2.78
C GLN A 118 7.41 -15.40 3.30
N ARG A 119 7.26 -15.64 4.61
CA ARG A 119 7.44 -16.97 5.21
C ARG A 119 6.25 -17.91 5.00
N ASN A 120 5.08 -17.36 4.70
CA ASN A 120 3.87 -18.13 4.51
C ASN A 120 3.76 -18.60 3.06
N LYS A 121 3.91 -19.90 2.83
CA LYS A 121 3.84 -20.50 1.48
C LYS A 121 2.42 -20.62 0.91
N SER A 122 1.39 -20.42 1.73
CA SER A 122 -0.02 -20.55 1.30
C SER A 122 -0.88 -19.56 2.08
N PRO A 123 -0.72 -18.25 1.82
CA PRO A 123 -1.40 -17.20 2.57
C PRO A 123 -2.91 -17.24 2.32
N ASP A 124 -3.70 -17.22 3.40
CA ASP A 124 -5.17 -17.05 3.38
C ASP A 124 -5.57 -15.57 3.46
N ASN A 125 -4.57 -14.69 3.60
CA ASN A 125 -4.63 -13.26 3.85
C ASN A 125 -4.22 -12.42 2.65
N ILE A 126 -3.95 -13.03 1.50
CA ILE A 126 -3.71 -12.34 0.23
C ILE A 126 -4.89 -12.59 -0.69
N VAL A 127 -5.74 -11.58 -0.86
CA VAL A 127 -7.02 -11.69 -1.56
C VAL A 127 -7.27 -10.42 -2.36
N ALA A 128 -7.85 -10.54 -3.54
CA ALA A 128 -8.39 -9.40 -4.28
C ALA A 128 -9.81 -9.67 -4.76
N SER A 129 -10.65 -8.64 -4.80
CA SER A 129 -12.06 -8.77 -5.21
C SER A 129 -12.23 -9.06 -6.71
N ASN A 130 -11.29 -8.58 -7.52
CA ASN A 130 -11.42 -8.53 -8.99
C ASN A 130 -10.37 -9.35 -9.74
N PHE A 131 -9.44 -9.99 -9.03
CA PHE A 131 -8.37 -10.80 -9.58
C PHE A 131 -8.41 -12.19 -8.97
N ALA A 132 -8.41 -13.23 -9.81
CA ALA A 132 -8.53 -14.61 -9.36
C ALA A 132 -7.19 -15.18 -8.85
N GLU A 133 -6.08 -14.56 -9.22
CA GLU A 133 -4.74 -15.07 -8.95
C GLU A 133 -3.82 -13.96 -8.40
N PHE A 134 -2.85 -14.35 -7.59
CA PHE A 134 -1.72 -13.51 -7.23
C PHE A 134 -0.40 -14.25 -7.47
N ASP A 135 0.67 -13.49 -7.62
CA ASP A 135 2.04 -13.95 -7.80
C ASP A 135 2.96 -13.24 -6.79
N ARG A 136 3.89 -13.99 -6.21
CA ARG A 136 4.93 -13.49 -5.29
C ARG A 136 6.33 -13.97 -5.69
N ASP A 137 6.48 -14.63 -6.83
CA ASP A 137 7.77 -15.15 -7.31
C ASP A 137 8.58 -14.04 -7.99
N PHE A 138 8.97 -13.03 -7.21
CA PHE A 138 9.69 -11.86 -7.67
C PHE A 138 11.11 -11.75 -7.09
N GLU A 139 11.81 -12.87 -6.88
CA GLU A 139 13.17 -12.84 -6.32
C GLU A 139 14.08 -11.86 -7.10
N PRO A 140 14.80 -10.95 -6.40
CA PRO A 140 14.94 -10.81 -4.95
C PRO A 140 13.95 -9.84 -4.26
N TYR A 141 12.98 -9.28 -5.00
CA TYR A 141 12.16 -8.14 -4.58
C TYR A 141 10.86 -8.51 -3.88
N ASP A 142 10.47 -7.68 -2.90
CA ASP A 142 9.19 -7.79 -2.22
C ASP A 142 8.07 -7.16 -3.05
N ARG A 143 7.57 -7.96 -4.00
CA ARG A 143 6.47 -7.61 -4.90
C ARG A 143 5.32 -8.59 -4.80
N LEU A 144 4.13 -8.08 -5.06
CA LEU A 144 2.88 -8.83 -5.11
C LEU A 144 2.11 -8.42 -6.36
N LEU A 145 1.88 -9.35 -7.29
CA LEU A 145 1.14 -9.09 -8.52
C LEU A 145 -0.21 -9.80 -8.48
N PHE A 146 -1.31 -9.04 -8.57
CA PHE A 146 -2.65 -9.57 -8.79
C PHE A 146 -2.94 -9.62 -10.29
N LYS A 147 -3.43 -10.77 -10.78
CA LYS A 147 -3.64 -11.05 -12.21
C LYS A 147 -4.87 -11.92 -12.45
N ASN A 148 -5.15 -12.21 -13.73
CA ASN A 148 -6.32 -12.99 -14.15
C ASN A 148 -7.63 -12.35 -13.66
N GLY A 149 -7.84 -11.09 -14.04
CA GLY A 149 -8.94 -10.28 -13.57
C GLY A 149 -9.03 -8.95 -14.30
N LYS A 150 -9.97 -8.11 -13.87
CA LYS A 150 -10.13 -6.76 -14.43
C LYS A 150 -10.82 -5.81 -13.44
N ILE A 151 -10.34 -4.58 -13.40
CA ILE A 151 -11.05 -3.44 -12.78
C ILE A 151 -11.35 -2.43 -13.88
N ASP A 152 -12.63 -2.31 -14.25
CA ASP A 152 -13.08 -1.34 -15.25
C ASP A 152 -13.01 0.11 -14.72
N PRO A 153 -12.98 1.11 -15.61
CA PRO A 153 -13.08 2.51 -15.20
C PRO A 153 -14.32 2.75 -14.32
N LEU A 154 -14.13 3.59 -13.30
CA LEU A 154 -15.11 3.95 -12.26
C LEU A 154 -15.54 2.79 -11.35
N MET A 155 -14.85 1.65 -11.42
CA MET A 155 -15.03 0.54 -10.49
C MET A 155 -13.94 0.58 -9.42
N THR A 156 -14.29 0.09 -8.22
CA THR A 156 -13.35 -0.05 -7.11
C THR A 156 -12.83 -1.49 -7.04
N GLY A 157 -11.51 -1.63 -6.93
CA GLY A 157 -10.87 -2.89 -6.54
C GLY A 157 -10.53 -2.89 -5.06
N SER A 158 -10.62 -4.07 -4.42
CA SER A 158 -10.14 -4.30 -3.05
C SER A 158 -8.96 -5.27 -3.10
N PHE A 159 -7.87 -4.92 -2.42
CA PHE A 159 -6.66 -5.74 -2.29
C PHE A 159 -6.31 -5.90 -0.82
N GLU A 160 -6.22 -7.14 -0.36
CA GLU A 160 -5.87 -7.49 1.01
C GLU A 160 -4.54 -8.22 1.03
N PHE A 161 -3.69 -7.85 1.99
CA PHE A 161 -2.40 -8.48 2.23
C PHE A 161 -1.91 -8.19 3.65
N LEU A 162 -0.93 -8.95 4.11
CA LEU A 162 -0.20 -8.69 5.35
C LEU A 162 1.18 -8.12 5.00
N ILE A 163 1.54 -7.02 5.65
CA ILE A 163 2.90 -6.51 5.67
C ILE A 163 3.56 -6.92 6.99
N THR A 164 4.79 -7.43 6.89
CA THR A 164 5.69 -7.55 8.03
C THR A 164 6.77 -6.49 7.92
N ASP A 165 6.95 -5.67 8.95
CA ASP A 165 7.95 -4.60 9.02
C ASP A 165 8.81 -4.74 10.28
N TYR A 166 10.00 -5.28 10.09
CA TYR A 166 11.05 -5.36 11.13
C TYR A 166 12.24 -4.46 10.79
N THR A 167 12.03 -3.48 9.90
CA THR A 167 13.07 -2.52 9.53
C THR A 167 13.38 -1.61 10.72
N PRO A 168 14.60 -1.03 10.81
CA PRO A 168 14.92 -0.05 11.84
C PRO A 168 14.32 1.34 11.53
N ARG A 169 13.45 1.46 10.52
CA ARG A 169 12.96 2.74 10.00
C ARG A 169 11.54 3.03 10.48
N TRP A 170 11.25 4.31 10.53
CA TRP A 170 9.93 4.83 10.89
C TRP A 170 9.07 5.12 9.67
N THR A 171 9.62 4.92 8.47
CA THR A 171 8.97 5.24 7.20
C THR A 171 9.38 4.19 6.18
N PHE A 172 8.40 3.69 5.45
CA PHE A 172 8.55 2.83 4.29
C PHE A 172 7.45 3.17 3.29
N TYR A 173 7.52 2.57 2.10
CA TYR A 173 6.65 2.93 0.99
C TYR A 173 5.99 1.70 0.38
N LEU A 174 4.80 1.92 -0.16
CA LEU A 174 4.05 0.95 -0.94
C LEU A 174 3.81 1.54 -2.33
N VAL A 175 4.53 1.03 -3.32
CA VAL A 175 4.29 1.36 -4.72
C VAL A 175 3.07 0.58 -5.21
N GLN A 176 2.22 1.23 -5.97
CA GLN A 176 1.02 0.68 -6.60
C GLN A 176 1.12 0.91 -8.10
N ASP A 177 1.08 -0.17 -8.87
CA ASP A 177 1.29 -0.14 -10.32
C ASP A 177 0.12 -0.86 -11.04
N PRO A 178 -0.93 -0.11 -11.44
CA PRO A 178 -2.00 -0.65 -12.26
C PRO A 178 -1.54 -0.87 -13.71
N ARG A 179 -1.79 -2.06 -14.25
CA ARG A 179 -1.41 -2.39 -15.63
C ARG A 179 -2.61 -2.42 -16.56
N ILE A 180 -2.45 -1.80 -17.72
CA ILE A 180 -3.47 -1.71 -18.77
C ILE A 180 -3.23 -2.79 -19.82
N PRO A 181 -4.24 -3.19 -20.60
CA PRO A 181 -4.03 -4.10 -21.73
C PRO A 181 -2.99 -3.52 -22.70
N THR A 182 -1.92 -4.26 -22.95
CA THR A 182 -1.04 -3.99 -24.09
C THR A 182 -1.73 -4.52 -25.34
N GLY A 183 -2.14 -3.62 -26.24
CA GLY A 183 -2.77 -3.95 -27.52
C GLY A 183 -1.84 -4.64 -28.51
#